data_AF-A0A9P9T121-F1
#
_entry.id   AF-A0A9P9T121-F1
#
_cell.length_a   1.000
_cell.length_b   1.000
_cell.length_c   1.000
_cell.angle_alpha   90.00
_cell.angle_beta   90.00
_cell.angle_gamma   90.00
#
_symmetry.space_group_name_H-M   'P 1'
#
loop_
_entity.id
_entity.type
_entity.pdbx_description
1 polymer ?
#
loop_
_entity_poly.entity_id
_entity_poly.type
_entity_poly.pdbx_seq_one_letter_code
_entity_poly.pdbx_strand_id
1 'polypeptide(L)'
;MRLFLLPISTRRTLIYCQRLNVTTTEKQSWLDKGTTKAANLWAGWEKKESGWQKKVVDYGNQALKRIPYEEWGLKSVPPLSKRKEVEELSGKEKVEVSFPSTLIPQERVLEVLRTLGTERQSLHKSRMIYSFIGMPISAPFALVPIVPNLPFFYLVFRAWSHWRALSGAKHIEFLLDNKLIKPTSSKILDDLYSTGKQPFNPALINSAEKSSSTPDGIDLEERMVLHKSNGKRIAEALEIPELDVELDRAVWQVERALREKHELREEQRDLKAANSKTKEK
;
A
#
# COMPACT_ATOMS: atom_id res chain seq x y z
N MET A 1 8.89 12.16 11.44
CA MET A 1 8.40 11.57 10.17
C MET A 1 7.12 12.29 9.76
N ARG A 2 6.73 12.23 8.47
CA ARG A 2 5.47 12.81 7.97
C ARG A 2 4.67 11.73 7.24
N LEU A 3 3.36 11.69 7.49
CA LEU A 3 2.44 10.77 6.85
C LEU A 3 1.61 11.52 5.80
N PHE A 4 1.30 10.84 4.70
CA PHE A 4 0.44 11.34 3.63
C PHE A 4 -0.72 10.37 3.43
N LEU A 5 -1.93 10.92 3.35
CA LEU A 5 -3.13 10.21 2.94
C LEU A 5 -3.52 10.67 1.56
N LEU A 6 -3.45 9.75 0.60
CA LEU A 6 -3.64 10.03 -0.82
C LEU A 6 -4.82 9.21 -1.33
N PRO A 7 -6.03 9.79 -1.44
CA PRO A 7 -7.17 9.15 -2.08
C PRO A 7 -6.82 8.64 -3.47
N ILE A 8 -7.07 7.36 -3.73
CA ILE A 8 -6.88 6.71 -5.04
C ILE A 8 -8.22 6.57 -5.74
N SER A 9 -9.25 6.14 -4.99
CA SER A 9 -10.65 6.08 -5.41
C SER A 9 -11.54 6.76 -4.37
N THR A 10 -12.84 6.83 -4.64
CA THR A 10 -13.84 7.33 -3.68
C THR A 10 -13.92 6.50 -2.38
N ARG A 11 -13.33 5.29 -2.34
CA ARG A 11 -13.36 4.39 -1.18
C ARG A 11 -11.97 3.98 -0.68
N ARG A 12 -10.91 4.19 -1.45
CA ARG A 12 -9.57 3.69 -1.16
C ARG A 12 -8.55 4.80 -1.08
N THR A 13 -7.73 4.73 -0.04
CA THR A 13 -6.68 5.70 0.26
C THR A 13 -5.34 4.99 0.39
N LEU A 14 -4.31 5.53 -0.27
CA LEU A 14 -2.93 5.14 -0.05
C LEU A 14 -2.38 5.90 1.15
N ILE A 15 -1.72 5.19 2.05
CA ILE A 15 -0.88 5.78 3.09
C ILE A 15 0.59 5.72 2.67
N TYR A 16 1.31 6.82 2.83
CA TYR A 16 2.75 6.86 2.60
C TYR A 16 3.45 7.65 3.71
N CYS A 17 4.60 7.15 4.17
CA CYS A 17 5.41 7.77 5.20
C CYS A 17 6.72 8.30 4.62
N GLN A 18 6.90 9.61 4.66
CA GLN A 18 8.17 10.25 4.41
C GLN A 18 9.01 10.26 5.68
N ARG A 19 10.21 9.68 5.59
CA ARG A 19 11.19 9.71 6.68
C ARG A 19 11.93 11.04 6.63
N LEU A 20 11.60 11.92 7.57
CA LEU A 20 12.32 13.18 7.77
C LEU A 20 13.64 12.89 8.49
N ASN A 21 14.72 13.57 8.09
CA ASN A 21 16.05 13.45 8.69
C ASN A 21 16.63 12.03 8.68
N VAL A 22 16.77 11.42 7.48
CA VAL A 22 17.63 10.24 7.33
C VAL A 22 19.08 10.71 7.42
N THR A 23 19.58 10.94 8.62
CA THR A 23 21.00 11.22 8.82
C THR A 23 21.76 9.97 8.41
N THR A 24 22.46 10.05 7.27
CA THR A 24 23.25 8.97 6.66
C THR A 24 24.51 8.62 7.48
N THR A 25 24.51 8.97 8.77
CA THR A 25 25.65 8.98 9.69
C THR A 25 25.60 7.84 10.71
N GLU A 26 24.68 6.89 10.58
CA GLU A 26 24.79 5.63 11.32
C GLU A 26 25.74 4.69 10.55
N LYS A 27 26.79 4.23 11.24
CA LYS A 27 27.79 3.29 10.70
C LYS A 27 27.07 2.15 10.00
N GLN A 28 27.34 1.92 8.70
CA GLN A 28 26.71 0.86 7.90
C GLN A 28 26.68 -0.45 8.69
N SER A 29 25.48 -0.84 9.10
CA SER A 29 25.25 -2.09 9.81
C SER A 29 25.62 -3.26 8.91
N TRP A 30 25.96 -4.42 9.49
CA TRP A 30 26.16 -5.65 8.72
C TRP A 30 24.95 -5.99 7.85
N LEU A 31 23.76 -5.61 8.32
CA LEU A 31 22.51 -5.71 7.56
C LEU A 31 22.52 -4.80 6.32
N ASP A 32 22.98 -3.56 6.45
CA ASP A 32 23.05 -2.58 5.36
C ASP A 32 24.04 -3.01 4.27
N LYS A 33 25.15 -3.63 4.68
CA LYS A 33 26.10 -4.22 3.72
C LYS A 33 25.47 -5.39 2.97
N GLY A 34 24.69 -6.22 3.66
CA GLY A 34 23.96 -7.34 3.05
C GLY A 34 22.91 -6.88 2.04
N THR A 35 22.08 -5.89 2.40
CA THR A 35 21.06 -5.32 1.51
C THR A 35 21.68 -4.63 0.31
N THR A 36 22.76 -3.87 0.49
CA THR A 36 23.49 -3.22 -0.61
C THR A 36 24.05 -4.24 -1.59
N LYS A 37 24.65 -5.34 -1.10
CA LYS A 37 25.12 -6.43 -1.97
C LYS A 37 23.99 -7.08 -2.75
N ALA A 38 22.85 -7.36 -2.10
CA ALA A 38 21.69 -7.94 -2.76
C ALA A 38 21.12 -7.00 -3.84
N ALA A 39 21.05 -5.69 -3.55
CA ALA A 39 20.62 -4.68 -4.51
C ALA A 39 21.55 -4.61 -5.73
N ASN A 40 22.88 -4.60 -5.49
CA ASN A 40 23.87 -4.60 -6.58
C ASN A 40 23.80 -5.88 -7.43
N LEU A 41 23.59 -7.04 -6.80
CA LEU A 41 23.41 -8.31 -7.51
C LEU A 41 22.15 -8.27 -8.38
N TRP A 42 21.04 -7.79 -7.83
CA TRP A 42 19.76 -7.64 -8.55
C TRP A 42 19.90 -6.70 -9.74
N ALA A 43 20.51 -5.54 -9.55
CA ALA A 43 20.79 -4.57 -10.63
C ALA A 43 21.72 -5.17 -11.70
N GLY A 44 22.69 -6.00 -11.30
CA GLY A 44 23.54 -6.75 -12.22
C GLY A 44 22.78 -7.78 -13.05
N TRP A 45 21.76 -8.43 -12.47
CA TRP A 45 20.91 -9.39 -13.19
C TRP A 45 19.92 -8.68 -14.13
N GLU A 46 19.42 -7.52 -13.74
CA GLU A 46 18.49 -6.73 -14.56
C GLU A 46 19.11 -6.26 -15.88
N LYS A 47 20.41 -5.95 -15.88
CA LYS A 47 21.18 -5.55 -17.07
C LYS A 47 21.46 -6.67 -18.05
N LYS A 48 21.19 -7.94 -17.70
CA LYS A 48 21.44 -9.07 -18.60
C LYS A 48 20.36 -9.13 -19.68
N GLU A 49 20.77 -9.34 -20.92
CA GLU A 49 19.85 -9.45 -22.06
C GLU A 49 19.03 -10.76 -22.04
N SER A 50 19.60 -11.85 -21.50
CA SER A 50 18.96 -13.17 -21.49
C SER A 50 19.54 -14.10 -20.39
N GLY A 51 18.96 -15.29 -20.25
CA GLY A 51 19.37 -16.32 -19.27
C GLY A 51 18.47 -16.43 -18.05
N TRP A 52 18.78 -17.39 -17.17
CA TRP A 52 17.95 -17.68 -15.99
C TRP A 52 17.86 -16.50 -15.02
N GLN A 53 18.93 -15.72 -14.85
CA GLN A 53 18.96 -14.53 -13.99
C GLN A 53 17.99 -13.46 -14.45
N LYS A 54 17.94 -13.21 -15.77
CA LYS A 54 16.99 -12.27 -16.37
C LYS A 54 15.55 -12.75 -16.13
N LYS A 55 15.27 -14.05 -16.35
CA LYS A 55 13.96 -14.65 -16.04
C LYS A 55 13.58 -14.50 -14.56
N VAL A 56 14.53 -14.66 -13.64
CA VAL A 56 14.31 -14.46 -12.20
C VAL A 56 13.94 -13.01 -11.89
N VAL A 57 14.67 -12.05 -12.47
CA VAL A 57 14.35 -10.62 -12.30
C VAL A 57 12.97 -10.30 -12.87
N ASP A 58 12.65 -10.77 -14.07
CA ASP A 58 11.37 -10.49 -14.72
C ASP A 58 10.19 -11.08 -13.92
N TYR A 59 10.31 -12.35 -13.48
CA TYR A 59 9.31 -12.98 -12.64
C TYR A 59 9.21 -12.33 -11.26
N GLY A 60 10.36 -12.00 -10.65
CA GLY A 60 10.43 -11.31 -9.37
C GLY A 60 9.77 -9.94 -9.42
N ASN A 61 10.05 -9.14 -10.45
CA ASN A 61 9.40 -7.86 -10.67
C ASN A 61 7.88 -8.00 -10.88
N GLN A 62 7.43 -9.04 -11.59
CA GLN A 62 6.00 -9.35 -11.70
C GLN A 62 5.39 -9.72 -10.33
N ALA A 63 6.09 -10.52 -9.52
CA ALA A 63 5.64 -10.86 -8.18
C ALA A 63 5.56 -9.63 -7.26
N LEU A 64 6.55 -8.73 -7.31
CA LEU A 64 6.57 -7.48 -6.55
C LEU A 64 5.40 -6.56 -6.93
N LYS A 65 5.04 -6.48 -8.23
CA LYS A 65 3.88 -5.71 -8.71
C LYS A 65 2.54 -6.23 -8.18
N ARG A 66 2.45 -7.52 -7.83
CA ARG A 66 1.24 -8.14 -7.28
C ARG A 66 1.05 -7.91 -5.79
N ILE A 67 2.09 -7.46 -5.08
CA ILE A 67 1.97 -7.14 -3.65
C ILE A 67 1.00 -5.96 -3.49
N PRO A 68 -0.03 -6.07 -2.64
CA PRO A 68 -1.01 -5.00 -2.44
C PRO A 68 -0.35 -3.66 -2.08
N TYR A 69 -0.82 -2.56 -2.65
CA TYR A 69 -0.28 -1.24 -2.41
C TYR A 69 -0.37 -0.83 -0.93
N GLU A 70 -1.35 -1.35 -0.18
CA GLU A 70 -1.50 -1.12 1.25
C GLU A 70 -0.35 -1.75 2.04
N GLU A 71 0.16 -2.91 1.60
CA GLU A 71 1.35 -3.53 2.21
C GLU A 71 2.57 -2.61 1.99
N TRP A 72 2.74 -2.08 0.78
CA TRP A 72 3.84 -1.15 0.48
C TRP A 72 3.72 0.18 1.22
N GLY A 73 2.52 0.74 1.31
CA GLY A 73 2.23 1.93 2.10
C GLY A 73 2.61 1.74 3.56
N LEU A 74 2.20 0.64 4.19
CA LEU A 74 2.59 0.33 5.57
C LEU A 74 4.09 0.07 5.73
N LYS A 75 4.78 -0.49 4.73
CA LYS A 75 6.23 -0.72 4.76
C LYS A 75 7.05 0.57 4.76
N SER A 76 6.50 1.67 4.24
CA SER A 76 7.17 2.98 4.29
C SER A 76 7.35 3.46 5.74
N VAL A 77 6.35 3.20 6.59
CA VAL A 77 6.34 3.55 8.01
C VAL A 77 7.48 2.81 8.73
N PRO A 78 8.37 3.52 9.43
CA PRO A 78 9.45 2.88 10.16
C PRO A 78 8.91 1.92 11.22
N PRO A 79 9.61 0.82 11.55
CA PRO A 79 9.19 -0.03 12.65
C PRO A 79 9.32 0.72 13.98
N LEU A 80 8.35 0.53 14.87
CA LEU A 80 8.42 1.03 16.24
C LEU A 80 9.50 0.27 17.02
N SER A 81 10.64 0.90 17.25
CA SER A 81 11.69 0.39 18.15
C SER A 81 11.55 1.03 19.53
N LYS A 82 12.07 0.41 20.58
CA LYS A 82 12.03 1.00 21.94
C LYS A 82 12.62 2.41 21.99
N ARG A 83 13.70 2.65 21.22
CA ARG A 83 14.30 3.98 21.10
C ARG A 83 13.33 4.98 20.48
N LYS A 84 12.64 4.59 19.39
CA LYS A 84 11.64 5.44 18.73
C LYS A 84 10.42 5.68 19.58
N GLU A 85 9.94 4.66 20.30
CA GLU A 85 8.84 4.79 21.23
C GLU A 85 9.15 5.86 22.29
N VAL A 86 10.34 5.81 22.90
CA VAL A 86 10.79 6.84 23.86
C VAL A 86 10.93 8.20 23.18
N GLU A 87 11.53 8.27 21.99
CA GLU A 87 11.71 9.52 21.24
C GLU A 87 10.37 10.17 20.85
N GLU A 88 9.36 9.39 20.48
CA GLU A 88 8.04 9.90 20.08
C GLU A 88 7.17 10.28 21.28
N LEU A 89 7.31 9.58 22.41
CA LEU A 89 6.64 9.94 23.66
C LEU A 89 7.28 11.15 24.35
N SER A 90 8.60 11.27 24.26
CA SER A 90 9.34 12.43 24.80
C SER A 90 9.38 13.61 23.82
N GLY A 91 9.14 13.34 22.54
CA GLY A 91 9.15 14.30 21.46
C GLY A 91 8.08 15.37 21.67
N LYS A 92 8.49 16.64 21.59
CA LYS A 92 7.57 17.77 21.65
C LYS A 92 6.73 17.90 20.37
N GLU A 93 7.12 17.25 19.27
CA GLU A 93 6.49 17.36 17.96
C GLU A 93 5.64 16.14 17.62
N LYS A 94 4.37 16.40 17.29
CA LYS A 94 3.43 15.40 16.79
C LYS A 94 3.73 15.04 15.35
N VAL A 95 3.45 13.79 14.98
CA VAL A 95 3.54 13.32 13.61
C VAL A 95 2.47 13.99 12.76
N GLU A 96 2.91 14.75 11.76
CA GLU A 96 2.02 15.42 10.82
C GLU A 96 1.42 14.42 9.84
N VAL A 97 0.10 14.50 9.66
CA VAL A 97 -0.63 13.75 8.63
C VAL A 97 -1.18 14.74 7.62
N SER A 98 -0.61 14.71 6.43
CA SER A 98 -0.98 15.56 5.30
C SER A 98 -2.08 14.88 4.47
N PHE A 99 -3.17 15.59 4.19
CA PHE A 99 -4.30 15.08 3.41
C PHE A 99 -4.96 16.20 2.59
N PRO A 100 -5.61 15.87 1.46
CA PRO A 100 -6.47 16.82 0.74
C PRO A 100 -7.79 17.00 1.49
N SER A 101 -7.99 18.19 2.05
CA SER A 101 -9.20 18.51 2.84
C SER A 101 -10.48 18.51 2.02
N THR A 102 -10.36 18.71 0.71
CA THR A 102 -11.46 18.62 -0.23
C THR A 102 -12.02 17.19 -0.32
N LEU A 103 -11.19 16.15 -0.13
CA LEU A 103 -11.62 14.76 -0.29
C LEU A 103 -11.80 14.03 1.05
N ILE A 104 -10.96 14.34 2.04
CA ILE A 104 -11.02 13.73 3.36
C ILE A 104 -11.29 14.86 4.37
N PRO A 105 -12.51 14.93 4.96
CA PRO A 105 -12.78 15.83 6.07
C PRO A 105 -11.83 15.55 7.24
N GLN A 106 -11.39 16.60 7.91
CA GLN A 106 -10.37 16.51 8.96
C GLN A 106 -10.78 15.57 10.11
N GLU A 107 -12.07 15.50 10.39
CA GLU A 107 -12.68 14.69 11.45
C GLU A 107 -12.50 13.19 11.18
N ARG A 108 -12.48 12.79 9.90
CA ARG A 108 -12.34 11.38 9.47
C ARG A 108 -10.91 10.94 9.26
N VAL A 109 -9.93 11.85 9.35
CA VAL A 109 -8.51 11.52 9.15
C VAL A 109 -8.05 10.44 10.13
N LEU A 110 -8.44 10.57 11.41
CA LEU A 110 -8.07 9.60 12.45
C LEU A 110 -8.74 8.24 12.22
N GLU A 111 -9.99 8.25 11.76
CA GLU A 111 -10.73 7.03 11.41
C GLU A 111 -10.08 6.31 10.23
N VAL A 112 -9.79 7.03 9.14
CA VAL A 112 -9.10 6.48 7.97
C VAL A 112 -7.75 5.88 8.36
N LEU A 113 -6.97 6.57 9.20
CA LEU A 113 -5.71 6.05 9.72
C LEU A 113 -5.91 4.79 10.57
N ARG A 114 -6.92 4.76 11.44
CA ARG A 114 -7.22 3.58 12.26
C ARG A 114 -7.56 2.39 11.38
N THR A 115 -8.40 2.57 10.38
CA THR A 115 -8.77 1.54 9.41
C THR A 115 -7.53 1.02 8.68
N LEU A 116 -6.73 1.90 8.08
CA LEU A 116 -5.51 1.51 7.35
C LEU A 116 -4.48 0.82 8.26
N GLY A 117 -4.40 1.22 9.53
CA GLY A 117 -3.52 0.64 10.53
C GLY A 117 -3.99 -0.70 11.08
N THR A 118 -5.27 -1.07 11.00
CA THR A 118 -5.82 -2.25 11.69
C THR A 118 -6.37 -3.32 10.75
N GLU A 119 -7.00 -2.93 9.63
CA GLU A 119 -7.79 -3.82 8.76
C GLU A 119 -7.01 -5.06 8.30
N ARG A 120 -5.71 -4.91 8.00
CA ARG A 120 -4.87 -5.98 7.44
C ARG A 120 -3.85 -6.59 8.40
N GLN A 121 -3.88 -6.23 9.69
CA GLN A 121 -2.92 -6.77 10.65
C GLN A 121 -2.98 -8.29 10.78
N SER A 122 -4.20 -8.86 10.86
CA SER A 122 -4.42 -10.31 10.99
C SER A 122 -3.89 -11.06 9.76
N LEU A 123 -4.15 -10.53 8.56
CA LEU A 123 -3.65 -11.07 7.29
C LEU A 123 -2.11 -11.09 7.28
N HIS A 124 -1.47 -9.97 7.61
CA HIS A 124 0.00 -9.90 7.63
C HIS A 124 0.60 -10.84 8.67
N LYS A 125 0.02 -10.93 9.87
CA LYS A 125 0.46 -11.88 10.91
C LYS A 125 0.35 -13.32 10.42
N SER A 126 -0.80 -13.70 9.87
CA SER A 126 -1.04 -15.05 9.38
C SER A 126 -0.09 -15.43 8.24
N ARG A 127 0.03 -14.57 7.20
CA ARG A 127 0.90 -14.83 6.05
C ARG A 127 2.39 -14.83 6.40
N MET A 128 2.81 -14.04 7.38
CA MET A 128 4.16 -14.09 7.94
C MET A 128 4.43 -15.46 8.58
N ILE A 129 3.51 -15.96 9.40
CA ILE A 129 3.62 -17.29 10.04
C ILE A 129 3.68 -18.39 8.99
N TYR A 130 2.79 -18.36 7.99
CA TYR A 130 2.83 -19.33 6.88
C TYR A 130 4.15 -19.29 6.11
N SER A 131 4.74 -18.10 5.93
CA SER A 131 6.04 -17.97 5.29
C SER A 131 7.14 -18.64 6.12
N PHE A 132 7.14 -18.47 7.45
CA PHE A 132 8.06 -19.17 8.35
C PHE A 132 7.89 -20.68 8.33
N ILE A 133 6.65 -21.19 8.26
CA ILE A 133 6.38 -22.64 8.16
C ILE A 133 6.88 -23.19 6.81
N GLY A 134 6.77 -22.43 5.73
CA GLY A 134 7.24 -22.85 4.40
C GLY A 134 8.77 -22.85 4.24
N MET A 135 9.49 -22.04 5.02
CA MET A 135 10.96 -21.96 4.95
C MET A 135 11.67 -23.31 5.16
N PRO A 136 11.43 -24.08 6.23
CA PRO A 136 12.08 -25.37 6.43
C PRO A 136 11.75 -26.38 5.32
N ILE A 137 10.55 -26.31 4.74
CA ILE A 137 10.12 -27.18 3.64
C ILE A 137 10.89 -26.86 2.36
N SER A 138 11.14 -25.56 2.10
CA SER A 138 11.86 -25.11 0.92
C SER A 138 13.38 -25.13 1.08
N ALA A 139 13.93 -25.18 2.30
CA ALA A 139 15.37 -25.14 2.55
C ALA A 139 16.20 -26.22 1.81
N PRO A 140 15.77 -27.49 1.67
CA PRO A 140 16.55 -28.54 1.02
C PRO A 140 16.87 -28.28 -0.47
N PHE A 141 16.10 -27.41 -1.15
CA PHE A 141 16.37 -27.03 -2.56
C PHE A 141 17.65 -26.20 -2.76
N ALA A 142 18.36 -25.84 -1.68
CA ALA A 142 19.65 -25.14 -1.74
C ALA A 142 20.83 -26.04 -2.19
N LEU A 143 20.62 -27.35 -2.35
CA LEU A 143 21.67 -28.31 -2.74
C LEU A 143 21.99 -28.32 -4.25
N VAL A 144 21.31 -27.52 -5.07
CA VAL A 144 21.58 -27.44 -6.53
C VAL A 144 22.57 -26.29 -6.81
N PRO A 145 23.77 -26.56 -7.35
CA PRO A 145 24.86 -25.58 -7.42
C PRO A 145 24.69 -24.45 -8.46
N ILE A 146 23.69 -24.54 -9.35
CA ILE A 146 23.56 -23.64 -10.51
C ILE A 146 22.54 -22.52 -10.27
N VAL A 147 21.51 -22.75 -9.46
CA VAL A 147 20.39 -21.81 -9.23
C VAL A 147 20.20 -21.62 -7.74
N PRO A 148 20.15 -20.37 -7.22
CA PRO A 148 19.86 -20.13 -5.82
C PRO A 148 18.49 -20.71 -5.47
N ASN A 149 18.28 -21.07 -4.20
CA ASN A 149 16.99 -21.58 -3.72
C ASN A 149 15.92 -20.47 -3.73
N LEU A 150 15.41 -20.14 -4.92
CA LEU A 150 14.44 -19.07 -5.15
C LEU A 150 13.18 -19.25 -4.30
N PRO A 151 12.60 -20.47 -4.14
CA PRO A 151 11.46 -20.67 -3.25
C PRO A 151 11.75 -20.25 -1.80
N PHE A 152 12.91 -20.65 -1.26
CA PHE A 152 13.31 -20.28 0.09
C PHE A 152 13.50 -18.76 0.23
N PHE A 153 14.26 -18.14 -0.66
CA PHE A 153 14.50 -16.70 -0.61
C PHE A 153 13.23 -15.88 -0.81
N TYR A 154 12.30 -16.36 -1.63
CA TYR A 154 10.97 -15.76 -1.76
C TYR A 154 10.20 -15.81 -0.44
N LEU A 155 10.21 -16.94 0.27
CA LEU A 155 9.55 -17.06 1.57
C LEU A 155 10.21 -16.17 2.64
N VAL A 156 11.54 -16.09 2.66
CA VAL A 156 12.28 -15.14 3.52
C VAL A 156 11.84 -13.70 3.24
N PHE A 157 11.80 -13.31 1.96
CA PHE A 157 11.33 -11.99 1.56
C PHE A 157 9.86 -11.76 1.97
N ARG A 158 8.96 -12.72 1.77
CA ARG A 158 7.54 -12.58 2.14
C ARG A 158 7.34 -12.48 3.65
N ALA A 159 8.09 -13.25 4.45
CA ALA A 159 8.09 -13.12 5.90
C ALA A 159 8.54 -11.72 6.33
N TRP A 160 9.67 -11.24 5.78
CA TRP A 160 10.15 -9.88 6.05
C TRP A 160 9.16 -8.80 5.60
N SER A 161 8.57 -8.94 4.42
CA SER A 161 7.65 -7.95 3.85
C SER A 161 6.38 -7.83 4.70
N HIS A 162 5.81 -8.96 5.14
CA HIS A 162 4.68 -8.97 6.05
C HIS A 162 5.03 -8.48 7.46
N TRP A 163 6.21 -8.84 7.98
CA TRP A 163 6.69 -8.29 9.25
C TRP A 163 6.82 -6.75 9.17
N ARG A 164 7.42 -6.21 8.11
CA ARG A 164 7.58 -4.76 7.91
C ARG A 164 6.25 -4.04 7.85
N ALA A 165 5.28 -4.56 7.09
CA ALA A 165 3.94 -3.98 7.00
C ALA A 165 3.22 -4.04 8.36
N LEU A 166 3.28 -5.18 9.07
CA LEU A 166 2.70 -5.34 10.40
C LEU A 166 3.33 -4.37 11.43
N SER A 167 4.65 -4.19 11.38
CA SER A 167 5.34 -3.21 12.24
C SER A 167 4.92 -1.78 11.93
N GLY A 168 4.73 -1.43 10.66
CA GLY A 168 4.22 -0.11 10.27
C GLY A 168 2.78 0.13 10.72
N ALA A 169 1.92 -0.87 10.56
CA ALA A 169 0.54 -0.87 11.07
C ALA A 169 0.46 -0.64 12.58
N LYS A 170 1.23 -1.41 13.36
CA LYS A 170 1.32 -1.24 14.82
C LYS A 170 1.87 0.12 15.23
N HIS A 171 2.78 0.68 14.43
CA HIS A 171 3.30 2.00 14.68
C HIS A 171 2.21 3.07 14.48
N ILE A 172 1.41 2.99 13.42
CA ILE A 172 0.26 3.89 13.23
C ILE A 172 -0.71 3.79 14.42
N GLU A 173 -1.01 2.56 14.85
CA GLU A 173 -1.86 2.32 16.01
C GLU A 173 -1.31 2.96 17.29
N PHE A 174 -0.02 2.77 17.56
CA PHE A 174 0.67 3.42 18.68
C PHE A 174 0.55 4.95 18.66
N LEU A 175 0.72 5.59 17.49
CA LEU A 175 0.60 7.04 17.35
C LEU A 175 -0.83 7.52 17.62
N LEU A 176 -1.84 6.75 17.19
CA LEU A 176 -3.25 7.05 17.42
C LEU A 176 -3.60 6.93 18.90
N ASP A 177 -3.20 5.82 19.54
CA ASP A 177 -3.49 5.54 20.95
C ASP A 177 -2.88 6.59 21.89
N ASN A 178 -1.68 7.07 21.56
CA ASN A 178 -0.97 8.09 22.34
C ASN A 178 -1.30 9.54 21.90
N LYS A 179 -2.25 9.74 20.97
CA LYS A 179 -2.65 11.08 20.46
C LYS A 179 -1.48 11.92 19.91
N LEU A 180 -0.50 11.24 19.32
CA LEU A 180 0.72 11.81 18.75
C LEU A 180 0.54 12.27 17.29
N ILE A 181 -0.67 12.24 16.76
CA ILE A 181 -0.99 12.65 15.39
C ILE A 181 -1.50 14.09 15.37
N LYS A 182 -1.02 14.85 14.39
CA LYS A 182 -1.52 16.20 14.04
C LYS A 182 -2.03 16.19 12.59
N PRO A 183 -3.36 16.11 12.39
CA PRO A 183 -3.96 16.29 11.07
C PRO A 183 -3.62 17.68 10.53
N THR A 184 -3.08 17.74 9.31
CA THR A 184 -2.70 18.99 8.64
C THR A 184 -3.24 18.97 7.21
N SER A 185 -4.21 19.83 6.91
CA SER A 185 -4.73 19.97 5.55
C SER A 185 -3.64 20.51 4.61
N SER A 186 -3.56 19.95 3.41
CA SER A 186 -2.54 20.31 2.43
C SER A 186 -3.17 21.00 1.22
N LYS A 187 -2.94 22.31 1.12
CA LYS A 187 -3.35 23.11 -0.04
C LYS A 187 -2.74 22.60 -1.34
N ILE A 188 -1.48 22.16 -1.28
CA ILE A 188 -0.77 21.58 -2.42
C ILE A 188 -1.52 20.34 -2.93
N LEU A 189 -1.95 19.46 -2.01
CA LEU A 189 -2.75 18.29 -2.40
C LEU A 189 -4.10 18.73 -2.95
N ASP A 190 -4.81 19.64 -2.27
CA ASP A 190 -6.10 20.15 -2.72
C ASP A 190 -6.03 20.72 -4.16
N ASP A 191 -4.99 21.48 -4.51
CA ASP A 191 -4.78 22.02 -5.85
C ASP A 191 -4.48 20.92 -6.89
N LEU A 192 -3.66 19.92 -6.52
CA LEU A 192 -3.31 18.79 -7.38
C LEU A 192 -4.52 17.91 -7.69
N TYR A 193 -5.37 17.67 -6.69
CA TYR A 193 -6.62 16.93 -6.87
C TYR A 193 -7.66 17.75 -7.64
N SER A 194 -7.70 19.08 -7.45
CA SER A 194 -8.62 19.98 -8.16
C SER A 194 -8.27 20.15 -9.64
N THR A 195 -6.98 20.09 -10.00
CA THR A 195 -6.56 20.21 -11.41
C THR A 195 -7.01 19.00 -12.25
N GLY A 196 -7.36 17.89 -11.61
CA GLY A 196 -7.81 16.65 -12.25
C GLY A 196 -9.29 16.64 -12.65
N LYS A 197 -9.77 17.61 -13.46
CA LYS A 197 -11.04 17.59 -14.25
C LYS A 197 -12.26 16.80 -13.73
N GLN A 198 -12.53 16.75 -12.42
CA GLN A 198 -13.80 16.27 -11.88
C GLN A 198 -14.17 17.18 -10.70
N PRO A 199 -15.27 17.95 -10.79
CA PRO A 199 -15.76 18.68 -9.63
C PRO A 199 -16.17 17.68 -8.54
N PHE A 200 -15.62 17.89 -7.35
CA PHE A 200 -15.92 17.14 -6.15
C PHE A 200 -17.41 17.26 -5.79
N ASN A 201 -18.08 16.12 -5.58
CA ASN A 201 -19.43 16.08 -5.00
C ASN A 201 -19.38 15.48 -3.58
N PRO A 202 -19.44 16.31 -2.51
CA PRO A 202 -19.41 15.84 -1.13
C PRO A 202 -20.57 14.89 -0.77
N ALA A 203 -21.65 14.89 -1.57
CA ALA A 203 -22.79 14.01 -1.35
C ALA A 203 -22.45 12.51 -1.51
N LEU A 204 -21.40 12.16 -2.28
CA LEU A 204 -21.00 10.77 -2.53
C LEU A 204 -20.31 10.11 -1.33
N ILE A 205 -19.75 10.90 -0.40
CA ILE A 205 -19.04 10.35 0.76
C ILE A 205 -19.97 10.18 1.97
N ASN A 206 -20.96 11.07 2.14
CA ASN A 206 -21.95 10.95 3.23
C ASN A 206 -22.93 9.79 3.04
N SER A 207 -23.06 9.26 1.83
CA SER A 207 -23.95 8.14 1.50
C SER A 207 -23.25 6.77 1.55
N ALA A 208 -21.91 6.73 1.59
CA ALA A 208 -21.14 5.49 1.75
C ALA A 208 -21.17 4.95 3.20
N GLU A 209 -21.39 5.80 4.20
CA GLU A 209 -21.42 5.42 5.62
C GLU A 209 -22.81 4.98 6.12
N LYS A 210 -23.87 5.11 5.30
CA LYS A 210 -25.26 4.75 5.69
C LYS A 210 -25.89 3.61 4.89
N SER A 211 -25.12 2.83 4.14
CA SER A 211 -25.66 1.70 3.37
C SER A 211 -25.02 0.36 3.75
N SER A 212 -25.08 0.01 5.04
CA SER A 212 -25.44 -1.36 5.40
C SER A 212 -26.96 -1.38 5.59
N SER A 213 -27.66 -2.04 4.67
CA SER A 213 -29.12 -2.28 4.65
C SER A 213 -30.05 -1.06 4.55
N THR A 214 -30.32 -0.60 3.33
CA THR A 214 -31.64 -0.05 2.96
C THR A 214 -32.16 -0.79 1.71
N PRO A 215 -33.48 -1.02 1.57
CA PRO A 215 -34.04 -1.87 0.51
C PRO A 215 -33.97 -1.26 -0.90
N ASP A 216 -33.69 0.05 -1.03
CA ASP A 216 -33.74 0.80 -2.30
C ASP A 216 -32.37 1.11 -2.96
N GLY A 217 -31.30 0.47 -2.47
CA GLY A 217 -30.13 0.05 -3.27
C GLY A 217 -29.57 0.97 -4.37
N ILE A 218 -29.27 2.24 -4.10
CA ILE A 218 -28.30 2.98 -4.94
C ILE A 218 -26.89 2.66 -4.42
N ASP A 219 -26.27 1.60 -4.92
CA ASP A 219 -24.83 1.37 -4.73
C ASP A 219 -24.08 2.44 -5.53
N LEU A 220 -23.65 3.49 -4.86
CA LEU A 220 -22.78 4.50 -5.47
C LEU A 220 -21.48 3.83 -5.90
N GLU A 221 -21.34 3.58 -7.19
CA GLU A 221 -20.18 2.87 -7.72
C GLU A 221 -18.88 3.55 -7.30
N GLU A 222 -17.93 2.74 -6.87
CA GLU A 222 -16.58 3.19 -6.53
C GLU A 222 -15.92 3.74 -7.80
N ARG A 223 -15.41 4.97 -7.75
CA ARG A 223 -14.82 5.68 -8.90
C ARG A 223 -13.38 6.07 -8.62
N MET A 224 -12.55 6.07 -9.65
CA MET A 224 -11.17 6.55 -9.58
C MET A 224 -11.15 8.06 -9.30
N VAL A 225 -10.23 8.47 -8.43
CA VAL A 225 -9.91 9.87 -8.14
C VAL A 225 -8.55 10.22 -8.75
N LEU A 226 -7.59 9.30 -8.66
CA LEU A 226 -6.29 9.44 -9.30
C LEU A 226 -6.15 8.53 -10.52
N HIS A 227 -5.43 9.04 -11.52
CA HIS A 227 -4.99 8.30 -12.69
C HIS A 227 -3.48 8.36 -12.81
N LYS A 228 -2.92 7.50 -13.67
CA LYS A 228 -1.47 7.38 -13.87
C LYS A 228 -0.77 8.70 -14.21
N SER A 229 -1.46 9.60 -14.92
CA SER A 229 -0.93 10.94 -15.26
C SER A 229 -0.66 11.84 -14.03
N ASN A 230 -1.25 11.52 -12.87
CA ASN A 230 -1.19 12.36 -11.68
C ASN A 230 -0.03 11.98 -10.75
N GLY A 231 0.44 10.72 -10.80
CA GLY A 231 1.45 10.17 -9.87
C GLY A 231 2.74 11.00 -9.84
N LYS A 232 3.35 11.17 -11.02
CA LYS A 232 4.58 11.95 -11.20
C LYS A 232 4.45 13.39 -10.70
N ARG A 233 3.34 14.06 -11.02
CA ARG A 233 3.10 15.45 -10.60
C ARG A 233 2.97 15.58 -9.09
N ILE A 234 2.30 14.63 -8.44
CA ILE A 234 2.18 14.62 -6.97
C ILE A 234 3.54 14.34 -6.32
N ALA A 235 4.28 13.37 -6.83
CA ALA A 235 5.62 13.03 -6.34
C ALA A 235 6.59 14.23 -6.44
N GLU A 236 6.58 14.94 -7.58
CA GLU A 236 7.38 16.15 -7.80
C GLU A 236 6.95 17.29 -6.87
N ALA A 237 5.64 17.57 -6.76
CA ALA A 237 5.14 18.66 -5.93
C ALA A 237 5.34 18.46 -4.42
N LEU A 238 5.42 17.21 -3.97
CA LEU A 238 5.73 16.86 -2.58
C LEU A 238 7.23 16.67 -2.33
N GLU A 239 8.07 16.72 -3.38
CA GLU A 239 9.51 16.43 -3.33
C GLU A 239 9.82 15.01 -2.83
N ILE A 240 9.00 14.03 -3.22
CA ILE A 240 9.15 12.61 -2.85
C ILE A 240 9.20 11.76 -4.12
N PRO A 241 10.38 11.60 -4.76
CA PRO A 241 10.49 10.87 -6.02
C PRO A 241 10.08 9.39 -5.90
N GLU A 242 10.32 8.77 -4.74
CA GLU A 242 9.92 7.38 -4.47
C GLU A 242 8.39 7.18 -4.47
N LEU A 243 7.62 8.24 -4.24
CA LEU A 243 6.16 8.17 -4.17
C LEU A 243 5.52 7.89 -5.54
N ASP A 244 6.19 8.27 -6.64
CA ASP A 244 5.67 8.08 -8.00
C ASP A 244 5.34 6.61 -8.28
N VAL A 245 6.30 5.72 -8.01
CA VAL A 245 6.15 4.28 -8.21
C VAL A 245 5.06 3.67 -7.31
N GLU A 246 4.91 4.20 -6.10
CA GLU A 246 3.89 3.76 -5.14
C GLU A 246 2.48 4.18 -5.57
N LEU A 247 2.33 5.42 -6.07
CA LEU A 247 1.08 5.92 -6.63
C LEU A 247 0.70 5.18 -7.91
N ASP A 248 1.64 4.99 -8.84
CA ASP A 248 1.41 4.23 -10.07
C ASP A 248 0.94 2.80 -9.78
N ARG A 249 1.54 2.16 -8.78
CA ARG A 249 1.13 0.82 -8.33
C ARG A 249 -0.28 0.84 -7.74
N ALA A 250 -0.57 1.79 -6.86
CA ALA A 250 -1.89 1.89 -6.23
C ALA A 250 -2.98 2.15 -7.27
N VAL A 251 -2.79 3.11 -8.17
CA VAL A 251 -3.72 3.40 -9.28
C VAL A 251 -3.94 2.16 -10.13
N TRP A 252 -2.87 1.51 -10.61
CA TRP A 252 -3.00 0.32 -11.45
C TRP A 252 -3.76 -0.82 -10.76
N GLN A 253 -3.50 -1.06 -9.47
CA GLN A 253 -4.19 -2.12 -8.72
C GLN A 253 -5.67 -1.80 -8.49
N VAL A 254 -6.01 -0.54 -8.21
CA VAL A 254 -7.41 -0.14 -8.00
C VAL A 254 -8.17 -0.12 -9.33
N GLU A 255 -7.60 0.41 -10.41
CA GLU A 255 -8.20 0.36 -11.75
C GLU A 255 -8.50 -1.08 -12.18
N ARG A 256 -7.55 -1.99 -11.97
CA ARG A 256 -7.74 -3.41 -12.26
C ARG A 256 -8.86 -4.02 -11.40
N ALA A 257 -8.88 -3.74 -10.10
CA ALA A 257 -9.91 -4.26 -9.20
C ALA A 257 -11.32 -3.73 -9.52
N LEU A 258 -11.44 -2.47 -9.95
CA LEU A 258 -12.71 -1.90 -10.39
C LEU A 258 -13.21 -2.55 -11.69
N ARG A 259 -12.31 -2.77 -12.65
CA ARG A 259 -12.61 -3.47 -13.90
C ARG A 259 -13.10 -4.90 -13.65
N GLU A 260 -12.34 -5.68 -12.87
CA GLU A 260 -12.70 -7.05 -12.49
C GLU A 260 -14.08 -7.08 -11.79
N LYS A 261 -14.35 -6.11 -10.90
CA LYS A 261 -15.65 -6.00 -10.22
C LYS A 261 -16.80 -5.66 -11.17
N HIS A 262 -16.55 -4.82 -12.18
CA HIS A 262 -17.54 -4.46 -13.20
C HIS A 262 -17.89 -5.67 -14.07
N GLU A 263 -16.87 -6.37 -14.60
CA GLU A 263 -17.02 -7.58 -15.42
C GLU A 263 -17.82 -8.65 -14.66
N LEU A 264 -17.48 -8.93 -13.39
CA LEU A 264 -18.22 -9.87 -12.55
C LEU A 264 -19.70 -9.46 -12.32
N ARG A 265 -19.99 -8.15 -12.25
CA ARG A 265 -21.38 -7.67 -12.13
C ARG A 265 -22.16 -7.86 -13.42
N GLU A 266 -21.53 -7.61 -14.56
CA GLU A 266 -22.15 -7.85 -15.87
C GLU A 266 -22.45 -9.32 -16.07
N GLU A 267 -21.50 -10.22 -15.81
CA GLU A 267 -21.71 -11.67 -15.85
C GLU A 267 -22.86 -12.12 -14.94
N GLN A 268 -22.94 -11.58 -13.72
CA GLN A 268 -24.04 -11.88 -12.79
C GLN A 268 -25.40 -11.37 -13.29
N ARG A 269 -25.45 -10.21 -13.98
CA ARG A 269 -26.68 -9.69 -14.58
C ARG A 269 -27.12 -10.57 -15.74
N ASP A 270 -26.20 -10.97 -16.60
CA ASP A 270 -26.47 -11.83 -17.75
C ASP A 270 -26.97 -13.21 -17.32
N LEU A 271 -26.33 -13.81 -16.31
CA LEU A 271 -26.77 -15.08 -15.72
C LEU A 271 -28.17 -14.99 -15.11
N LYS A 272 -28.49 -13.88 -14.42
CA LYS A 272 -29.84 -13.66 -13.85
C LYS A 272 -30.88 -13.50 -14.95
N ALA A 273 -30.57 -12.75 -16.01
CA ALA A 273 -31.47 -12.55 -17.15
C ALA A 273 -31.69 -13.85 -17.96
N ALA A 274 -30.66 -14.70 -18.07
CA ALA A 274 -30.82 -16.02 -18.68
C ALA A 274 -31.71 -16.94 -17.83
N ASN A 275 -31.51 -16.95 -16.51
CA ASN A 275 -32.30 -17.78 -15.60
C ASN A 275 -33.77 -17.34 -15.47
N SER A 276 -34.08 -16.05 -15.61
CA SER A 276 -35.48 -15.58 -15.61
C SER A 276 -36.21 -16.01 -16.89
N LYS A 277 -35.55 -15.91 -18.06
CA LYS A 277 -36.12 -16.36 -19.34
C LYS A 277 -36.38 -17.86 -19.41
N THR A 278 -35.61 -18.68 -18.69
CA THR A 278 -35.81 -20.13 -18.61
C THR A 278 -36.98 -20.52 -17.69
N LYS A 279 -37.35 -19.68 -16.72
CA LYS A 279 -38.49 -19.92 -15.82
C LYS A 279 -39.85 -19.51 -16.38
N GLU A 280 -39.86 -18.68 -17.42
CA GLU A 280 -41.08 -18.21 -18.10
C GLU A 280 -41.49 -19.11 -19.28
N LYS A 281 -40.71 -20.13 -19.62
CA LYS A 281 -41.01 -21.17 -20.61
C LYS A 281 -41.36 -22.48 -19.92
#